data_AF-A0A963EME2-F1
#
_entry.id   AF-A0A963EME2-F1
#
_cell.length_a   1.000
_cell.length_b   1.000
_cell.length_c   1.000
_cell.angle_alpha   90.00
_cell.angle_beta   90.00
_cell.angle_gamma   90.00
#
_symmetry.space_group_name_H-M   'P 1'
#
loop_
_entity.id
_entity.type
_entity.pdbx_description
1 polymer ?
#
loop_
_entity_poly.entity_id
_entity_poly.type
_entity_poly.pdbx_seq_one_letter_code
_entity_poly.pdbx_strand_id
1 'polypeptide(L)'
;MPGTLFDIARLAPYIQAGHTLLTPNLRLSRRIKSEWDKQRQSGGERVWQPLPVQPLEHWLLSQWRKAVQQDLLPSLLPLNRQQELQLWEQVINDSRLPFTLLRPAAAAELACAARDTLLRWGVEMTPQLQAQFKLETDCAAFLDWMQRFEQRLRAASLCTTADCLLALSGVAPQLPGVSICLVECFDVSPLAQ
;
A
#
# COMPACT_ATOMS: atom_id res chain seq x y z
N MET A 1 15.14 -2.96 29.65
CA MET A 1 14.04 -1.97 29.67
C MET A 1 12.74 -2.70 29.37
N PRO A 2 11.83 -2.88 30.34
CA PRO A 2 10.51 -3.42 30.05
C PRO A 2 9.79 -2.39 29.18
N GLY A 3 9.51 -2.76 27.91
CA GLY A 3 8.86 -1.87 26.96
C GLY A 3 7.51 -1.45 27.50
N THR A 4 7.25 -0.14 27.49
CA THR A 4 5.98 0.48 27.83
C THR A 4 4.84 -0.33 27.21
N LEU A 5 4.03 -0.94 28.06
CA LEU A 5 2.87 -1.73 27.65
C LEU A 5 1.94 -0.81 26.86
N PHE A 6 1.51 -1.25 25.68
CA PHE A 6 0.46 -0.56 24.94
C PHE A 6 -0.83 -0.68 25.76
N ASP A 7 -1.39 0.45 26.18
CA ASP A 7 -2.59 0.48 27.02
C ASP A 7 -3.84 0.22 26.17
N ILE A 8 -4.20 -1.06 26.05
CA ILE A 8 -5.37 -1.50 25.28
C ILE A 8 -6.70 -1.00 25.86
N ALA A 9 -6.74 -0.59 27.13
CA ALA A 9 -7.97 -0.07 27.74
C ALA A 9 -8.47 1.19 27.02
N ARG A 10 -7.56 1.98 26.44
CA ARG A 10 -7.92 3.15 25.60
C ARG A 10 -8.69 2.78 24.34
N LEU A 11 -8.53 1.54 23.85
CA LEU A 11 -9.23 1.06 22.66
C LEU A 11 -10.60 0.44 22.99
N ALA A 12 -10.89 0.18 24.27
CA ALA A 12 -12.11 -0.52 24.70
C ALA A 12 -13.43 0.05 24.12
N PRO A 13 -13.64 1.38 24.03
CA PRO A 13 -14.86 1.93 23.45
C PRO A 13 -15.05 1.53 21.97
N TYR A 14 -13.98 1.57 21.17
CA TYR A 14 -14.01 1.21 19.76
C TYR A 14 -14.21 -0.29 19.55
N ILE A 15 -13.58 -1.10 20.41
CA ILE A 15 -13.72 -2.56 20.38
C ILE A 15 -15.16 -2.95 20.70
N GLN A 16 -15.76 -2.37 21.75
CA GLN A 16 -17.15 -2.62 22.14
C GLN A 16 -18.14 -2.16 21.06
N ALA A 17 -17.82 -1.07 20.35
CA ALA A 17 -18.58 -0.60 19.20
C ALA A 17 -18.28 -1.38 17.90
N GLY A 18 -17.56 -2.50 17.95
CA GLY A 18 -17.33 -3.39 16.81
C GLY A 18 -16.42 -2.84 15.71
N HIS A 19 -15.58 -1.84 16.02
CA HIS A 19 -14.70 -1.23 15.02
C HIS A 19 -13.57 -2.19 14.61
N THR A 20 -13.17 -2.12 13.34
CA THR A 20 -11.89 -2.70 12.90
C THR A 20 -10.75 -1.74 13.25
N LEU A 21 -9.78 -2.21 14.01
CA LEU A 21 -8.61 -1.45 14.41
C LEU A 21 -7.55 -1.49 13.29
N LEU A 22 -7.18 -0.33 12.77
CA LEU A 22 -6.20 -0.19 11.70
C LEU A 22 -4.93 0.44 12.23
N THR A 23 -3.81 -0.25 12.06
CA THR A 23 -2.49 0.18 12.56
C THR A 23 -1.56 0.53 11.39
N PRO A 24 -0.50 1.32 11.60
CA PRO A 24 0.46 1.65 10.54
C PRO A 24 1.25 0.43 10.06
N ASN A 25 1.45 -0.59 10.91
CA ASN A 25 2.25 -1.75 10.57
C ASN A 25 1.89 -3.00 11.39
N LEU A 26 2.39 -4.15 10.93
CA LEU A 26 2.13 -5.45 11.52
C LEU A 26 2.69 -5.59 12.95
N ARG A 27 3.75 -4.85 13.29
CA ARG A 27 4.35 -4.90 14.63
C ARG A 27 3.36 -4.36 15.67
N LEU A 28 2.70 -3.23 15.39
CA LEU A 28 1.68 -2.70 16.28
C LEU A 28 0.43 -3.60 16.32
N SER A 29 -0.04 -4.12 15.17
CA SER A 29 -1.19 -5.04 15.16
C SER A 29 -0.96 -6.25 16.06
N ARG A 30 0.24 -6.86 15.99
CA ARG A 30 0.64 -8.00 16.83
C ARG A 30 0.72 -7.63 18.31
N ARG A 31 1.23 -6.43 18.63
CA ARG A 31 1.29 -5.96 20.02
C ARG A 31 -0.10 -5.80 20.61
N ILE A 32 -1.00 -5.10 19.91
CA ILE A 32 -2.40 -4.90 20.37
C ILE A 32 -3.08 -6.25 20.58
N LYS A 33 -2.96 -7.17 19.61
CA LYS A 33 -3.52 -8.51 19.73
C LYS A 33 -2.98 -9.26 20.95
N SER A 34 -1.67 -9.19 21.20
CA SER A 34 -1.06 -9.84 22.36
C SER A 34 -1.55 -9.27 23.69
N GLU A 35 -1.74 -7.95 23.80
CA GLU A 35 -2.25 -7.35 25.03
C GLU A 35 -3.74 -7.70 25.26
N TRP A 36 -4.54 -7.80 24.19
CA TRP A 36 -5.92 -8.31 24.27
C TRP A 36 -5.98 -9.75 24.76
N ASP A 37 -5.18 -10.62 24.17
CA ASP A 37 -5.15 -12.03 24.50
C ASP A 37 -4.75 -12.25 25.97
N LYS A 38 -3.75 -11.49 26.46
CA LYS A 38 -3.36 -11.50 27.88
C LYS A 38 -4.50 -11.03 28.79
N GLN A 39 -5.20 -9.96 28.43
CA GLN A 39 -6.31 -9.44 29.24
C GLN A 39 -7.43 -10.47 29.37
N ARG A 40 -7.82 -11.12 28.26
CA ARG A 40 -8.86 -12.17 28.23
C ARG A 40 -8.43 -13.39 29.04
N GLN A 41 -7.19 -13.83 28.88
CA GLN A 41 -6.63 -14.92 29.66
C GLN A 41 -6.62 -14.63 31.17
N SER A 42 -6.19 -13.43 31.57
CA SER A 42 -6.20 -13.01 33.00
C SER A 42 -7.61 -12.88 33.58
N GLY A 43 -8.61 -12.62 32.73
CA GLY A 43 -10.03 -12.61 33.09
C GLY A 43 -10.64 -14.01 33.25
N GLY A 44 -9.86 -15.08 33.04
CA GLY A 44 -10.31 -16.46 33.18
C GLY A 44 -11.00 -17.05 31.95
N GLU A 45 -11.05 -16.31 30.84
CA GLU A 45 -11.57 -16.83 29.57
C GLU A 45 -10.62 -17.89 29.00
N ARG A 46 -11.18 -18.91 28.36
CA ARG A 46 -10.40 -19.99 27.70
C ARG A 46 -10.45 -19.90 26.18
N VAL A 47 -11.47 -19.24 25.65
CA VAL A 47 -11.71 -19.02 24.22
C VAL A 47 -12.39 -17.67 24.08
N TRP A 48 -11.88 -16.84 23.18
CA TRP A 48 -12.45 -15.53 22.84
C TRP A 48 -12.31 -15.27 21.35
N GLN A 49 -13.13 -14.36 20.83
CA GLN A 49 -13.00 -13.91 19.45
C GLN A 49 -11.70 -13.09 19.29
N PRO A 50 -10.88 -13.37 18.26
CA PRO A 50 -9.72 -12.56 17.96
C PRO A 50 -10.12 -11.12 17.70
N LEU A 51 -9.37 -10.18 18.26
CA LEU A 51 -9.59 -8.76 18.02
C LEU A 51 -9.40 -8.43 16.53
N PRO A 52 -10.34 -7.72 15.86
CA PRO A 52 -10.20 -7.33 14.47
C PRO A 52 -9.19 -6.19 14.35
N VAL A 53 -7.90 -6.54 14.35
CA VAL A 53 -6.78 -5.60 14.22
C VAL A 53 -5.86 -5.99 13.07
N GLN A 54 -5.54 -5.04 12.20
CA GLN A 54 -4.66 -5.28 11.05
C GLN A 54 -3.98 -4.01 10.53
N PRO A 55 -2.93 -4.12 9.71
CA PRO A 55 -2.33 -2.96 9.05
C PRO A 55 -3.32 -2.25 8.11
N LEU A 56 -3.28 -0.92 8.07
CA LEU A 56 -4.12 -0.08 7.20
C LEU A 56 -4.03 -0.51 5.74
N GLU A 57 -2.81 -0.64 5.20
CA GLU A 57 -2.61 -1.02 3.80
C GLU A 57 -3.16 -2.43 3.48
N HIS A 58 -3.07 -3.37 4.43
CA HIS A 58 -3.67 -4.69 4.27
C HIS A 58 -5.20 -4.61 4.23
N TRP A 59 -5.80 -3.80 5.10
CA TRP A 59 -7.25 -3.58 5.07
C TRP A 59 -7.70 -2.93 3.76
N LEU A 60 -6.98 -1.91 3.26
CA LEU A 60 -7.30 -1.28 1.97
C LEU A 60 -7.21 -2.26 0.80
N LEU A 61 -6.14 -3.08 0.74
CA LEU A 61 -6.04 -4.15 -0.27
C LEU A 61 -7.19 -5.15 -0.18
N SER A 62 -7.70 -5.43 1.03
CA SER A 62 -8.88 -6.27 1.20
C SER A 62 -10.16 -5.60 0.66
N GLN A 63 -10.30 -4.28 0.80
CA GLN A 63 -11.42 -3.55 0.21
C GLN A 63 -11.33 -3.52 -1.32
N TRP A 64 -10.13 -3.35 -1.88
CA TRP A 64 -9.90 -3.47 -3.32
C TRP A 64 -10.32 -4.85 -3.85
N ARG A 65 -9.94 -5.94 -3.18
CA ARG A 65 -10.38 -7.30 -3.57
C ARG A 65 -11.90 -7.45 -3.55
N LYS A 66 -12.58 -6.87 -2.55
CA LYS A 66 -14.04 -6.87 -2.48
C LYS A 66 -14.66 -6.08 -3.63
N ALA A 67 -14.11 -4.91 -3.96
CA ALA A 67 -14.56 -4.12 -5.09
C ALA A 67 -14.44 -4.89 -6.42
N VAL A 68 -13.35 -5.64 -6.62
CA VAL A 68 -13.19 -6.54 -7.77
C VAL A 68 -14.23 -7.66 -7.76
N GLN A 69 -14.50 -8.29 -6.61
CA GLN A 69 -15.52 -9.34 -6.48
C GLN A 69 -16.95 -8.84 -6.71
N GLN A 70 -17.18 -7.54 -6.54
CA GLN A 70 -18.46 -6.86 -6.76
C GLN A 70 -18.55 -6.24 -8.17
N ASP A 71 -17.61 -6.56 -9.06
CA ASP A 71 -17.53 -6.03 -10.42
C ASP A 71 -17.43 -4.49 -10.50
N LEU A 72 -17.00 -3.84 -9.41
CA LEU A 72 -16.76 -2.38 -9.36
C LEU A 72 -15.40 -2.00 -9.95
N LEU A 73 -14.45 -2.94 -9.96
CA LEU A 73 -13.09 -2.76 -10.46
C LEU A 73 -12.68 -3.96 -11.33
N PRO A 74 -11.79 -3.75 -12.31
CA PRO A 74 -11.28 -4.85 -13.13
C PRO A 74 -10.48 -5.86 -12.31
N SER A 75 -10.58 -7.13 -12.69
CA SER A 75 -9.76 -8.20 -12.12
C SER A 75 -8.33 -8.12 -12.64
N LEU A 76 -7.46 -7.47 -11.86
CA LEU A 76 -6.02 -7.38 -12.11
C LEU A 76 -5.26 -8.29 -11.13
N LEU A 77 -4.09 -8.79 -11.51
CA LEU A 77 -3.25 -9.58 -10.63
C LEU A 77 -2.26 -8.66 -9.89
N PRO A 78 -2.38 -8.50 -8.55
CA PRO A 78 -1.45 -7.68 -7.79
C PRO A 78 -0.07 -8.34 -7.71
N LEU A 79 0.96 -7.57 -8.07
CA LEU A 79 2.35 -7.97 -7.93
C LEU A 79 2.80 -7.90 -6.48
N ASN A 80 3.60 -8.86 -6.05
CA ASN A 80 4.39 -8.72 -4.83
C ASN A 80 5.64 -7.85 -5.10
N ARG A 81 6.29 -7.40 -4.03
CA ARG A 81 7.46 -6.51 -4.11
C ARG A 81 8.59 -7.05 -4.99
N GLN A 82 8.87 -8.35 -4.94
CA GLN A 82 9.95 -8.94 -5.74
C GLN A 82 9.56 -8.97 -7.23
N GLN A 83 8.31 -9.29 -7.54
CA GLN A 83 7.81 -9.28 -8.92
C GLN A 83 7.81 -7.86 -9.51
N GLU A 84 7.42 -6.85 -8.71
CA GLU A 84 7.46 -5.45 -9.12
C GLU A 84 8.90 -4.99 -9.42
N LEU A 85 9.85 -5.28 -8.52
CA LEU A 85 11.27 -4.94 -8.73
C LEU A 85 11.85 -5.66 -9.95
N GLN A 86 11.53 -6.94 -10.15
CA GLN A 86 11.96 -7.69 -11.32
C GLN A 86 11.40 -7.11 -12.62
N LEU A 87 10.14 -6.68 -12.64
CA LEU A 87 9.56 -6.04 -13.81
C LEU A 87 10.24 -4.69 -14.11
N TRP A 88 10.56 -3.90 -13.09
CA TRP A 88 11.37 -2.68 -13.24
C TRP A 88 12.76 -2.96 -13.78
N GLU A 89 13.47 -3.94 -13.22
CA GLU A 89 14.80 -4.34 -13.71
C GLU A 89 14.77 -4.73 -15.19
N GLN A 90 13.75 -5.49 -15.62
CA GLN A 90 13.59 -5.85 -17.03
C GLN A 90 13.36 -4.61 -17.91
N VAL A 91 12.51 -3.67 -17.48
CA VAL A 91 12.26 -2.41 -18.20
C VAL A 91 13.56 -1.60 -18.36
N ILE A 92 14.35 -1.51 -17.29
CA ILE A 92 15.60 -0.76 -17.26
C ILE A 92 16.66 -1.43 -18.16
N ASN A 93 16.79 -2.75 -18.09
CA ASN A 93 17.73 -3.52 -18.93
C ASN A 93 17.40 -3.43 -20.42
N ASP A 94 16.11 -3.38 -20.77
CA ASP A 94 15.67 -3.22 -22.16
C ASP A 94 15.80 -1.78 -22.67
N SER A 95 16.09 -0.82 -21.79
CA SER A 95 16.29 0.57 -22.16
C SER A 95 17.67 0.77 -22.81
N ARG A 96 17.71 1.47 -23.94
CA ARG A 96 18.95 1.75 -24.70
C ARG A 96 19.63 3.06 -24.27
N LEU A 97 19.44 3.45 -23.00
CA LEU A 97 19.92 4.73 -22.49
C LEU A 97 21.43 4.69 -22.22
N PRO A 98 22.16 5.81 -22.33
CA PRO A 98 23.62 5.85 -22.35
C PRO A 98 24.29 5.68 -20.96
N PHE A 99 23.68 4.95 -20.03
CA PHE A 99 24.20 4.77 -18.68
C PHE A 99 25.11 3.54 -18.59
N THR A 100 26.39 3.71 -18.93
CA THR A 100 27.40 2.64 -18.93
C THR A 100 27.74 2.05 -17.56
N LEU A 101 27.44 2.75 -16.46
CA LEU A 101 27.69 2.31 -15.08
C LEU A 101 26.42 2.04 -14.27
N LEU A 102 25.25 1.99 -14.92
CA LEU A 102 23.98 1.77 -14.23
C LEU A 102 23.95 0.42 -13.56
N ARG A 103 23.49 0.37 -12.30
CA ARG A 103 23.18 -0.87 -11.58
C ARG A 103 21.67 -1.11 -11.66
N PRO A 104 21.18 -2.02 -12.52
CA PRO A 104 19.75 -2.15 -12.81
C PRO A 104 18.90 -2.40 -11.57
N ALA A 105 19.35 -3.27 -10.66
CA ALA A 105 18.62 -3.54 -9.41
C ALA A 105 18.47 -2.30 -8.51
N ALA A 106 19.53 -1.51 -8.35
CA ALA A 106 19.46 -0.29 -7.55
C ALA A 106 18.58 0.79 -8.24
N ALA A 107 18.66 0.90 -9.56
CA ALA A 107 17.80 1.78 -10.33
C ALA A 107 16.32 1.35 -10.26
N ALA A 108 16.04 0.05 -10.24
CA ALA A 108 14.69 -0.48 -10.08
C ALA A 108 14.09 -0.15 -8.71
N GLU A 109 14.87 -0.24 -7.63
CA GLU A 109 14.42 0.20 -6.30
C GLU A 109 14.05 1.69 -6.28
N LEU A 110 14.89 2.54 -6.87
CA LEU A 110 14.63 3.98 -6.95
C LEU A 110 13.42 4.30 -7.82
N ALA A 111 13.30 3.68 -8.99
CA ALA A 111 12.17 3.88 -9.89
C ALA A 111 10.84 3.40 -9.28
N CYS A 112 10.86 2.25 -8.61
CA CYS A 112 9.70 1.74 -7.86
C CYS A 112 9.28 2.74 -6.77
N ALA A 113 10.21 3.20 -5.93
CA ALA A 113 9.90 4.17 -4.88
C ALA A 113 9.40 5.52 -5.41
N ALA A 114 10.00 6.02 -6.50
CA ALA A 114 9.58 7.25 -7.15
C ALA A 114 8.16 7.15 -7.71
N ARG A 115 7.84 6.05 -8.42
CA ARG A 115 6.48 5.83 -8.95
C ARG A 115 5.45 5.66 -7.83
N ASP A 116 5.75 4.86 -6.81
CA ASP A 116 4.87 4.68 -5.65
C ASP A 116 4.59 6.03 -4.97
N THR A 117 5.60 6.89 -4.82
CA THR A 117 5.45 8.25 -4.31
C THR A 117 4.52 9.08 -5.20
N LEU A 118 4.77 9.14 -6.51
CA LEU A 118 3.92 9.91 -7.44
C LEU A 118 2.44 9.51 -7.33
N LEU A 119 2.16 8.20 -7.30
CA LEU A 119 0.79 7.70 -7.17
C LEU A 119 0.18 8.05 -5.82
N ARG A 120 0.90 7.81 -4.71
CA ARG A 120 0.41 8.08 -3.34
C ARG A 120 0.09 9.54 -3.08
N TRP A 121 0.76 10.45 -3.77
CA TRP A 121 0.53 11.89 -3.72
C TRP A 121 -0.43 12.39 -4.82
N GLY A 122 -1.01 11.51 -5.62
CA GLY A 122 -1.98 11.86 -6.66
C GLY A 122 -1.38 12.74 -7.75
N VAL A 123 -0.08 12.61 -8.04
CA VAL A 123 0.60 13.46 -9.03
C VAL A 123 0.21 13.01 -10.43
N GLU A 124 -0.58 13.84 -11.12
CA GLU A 124 -0.95 13.62 -12.51
C GLU A 124 0.19 13.99 -13.46
N MET A 125 0.54 13.05 -14.36
CA MET A 125 1.64 13.21 -15.30
C MET A 125 1.23 14.06 -16.53
N THR A 126 0.89 15.34 -16.30
CA THR A 126 0.47 16.30 -17.33
C THR A 126 1.57 16.56 -18.37
N PRO A 127 1.23 17.04 -19.59
CA PRO A 127 2.24 17.39 -20.61
C PRO A 127 3.29 18.39 -20.11
N GLN A 128 2.89 19.34 -19.27
CA GLN A 128 3.80 20.32 -18.67
C GLN A 128 4.77 19.66 -17.67
N LEU A 129 4.27 18.76 -16.81
CA LEU A 129 5.13 18.04 -15.88
C LEU A 129 6.08 17.10 -16.62
N GLN A 130 5.61 16.39 -17.65
CA GLN A 130 6.46 15.57 -18.51
C GLN A 130 7.58 16.37 -19.17
N ALA A 131 7.31 17.62 -19.56
CA ALA A 131 8.35 18.51 -20.10
C ALA A 131 9.41 18.86 -19.05
N GLN A 132 9.02 19.03 -17.77
CA GLN A 132 9.97 19.26 -16.68
C GLN A 132 10.88 18.05 -16.44
N PHE A 133 10.34 16.82 -16.46
CA PHE A 133 11.15 15.60 -16.35
C PHE A 133 12.19 15.48 -17.48
N LYS A 134 11.92 16.07 -18.66
CA LYS A 134 12.84 16.04 -19.80
C LYS A 134 13.99 17.04 -19.72
N LEU A 135 14.01 17.91 -18.70
CA LEU A 135 15.09 18.89 -18.51
C LEU A 135 16.40 18.24 -18.05
N GLU A 136 16.31 17.10 -17.38
CA GLU A 136 17.47 16.34 -16.88
C GLU A 136 17.45 14.92 -17.43
N THR A 137 18.63 14.41 -17.81
CA THR A 137 18.77 13.08 -18.43
C THR A 137 18.22 11.96 -17.55
N ASP A 138 18.48 12.01 -16.25
CA ASP A 138 18.06 10.95 -15.31
C ASP A 138 16.55 10.96 -15.09
N CYS A 139 15.94 12.14 -15.00
CA CYS A 139 14.48 12.30 -14.92
C CYS A 139 13.81 11.85 -16.23
N ALA A 140 14.40 12.16 -17.38
CA ALA A 140 13.90 11.72 -18.69
C ALA A 140 13.96 10.19 -18.83
N ALA A 141 15.03 9.59 -18.32
CA ALA A 141 15.20 8.14 -18.26
C ALA A 141 14.12 7.47 -17.41
N PHE A 142 13.91 7.99 -16.19
CA PHE A 142 12.86 7.50 -15.31
C PHE A 142 11.47 7.61 -15.95
N LEU A 143 11.17 8.72 -16.64
CA LEU A 143 9.89 8.90 -17.33
C LEU A 143 9.68 7.84 -18.43
N ASP A 144 10.71 7.54 -19.25
CA ASP A 144 10.64 6.46 -20.26
C ASP A 144 10.44 5.09 -19.61
N TRP A 145 11.19 4.79 -18.55
CA TRP A 145 11.03 3.54 -17.81
C TRP A 145 9.63 3.40 -17.21
N MET A 146 9.10 4.46 -16.59
CA MET A 146 7.75 4.46 -16.00
C MET A 146 6.68 4.17 -17.05
N GLN A 147 6.77 4.79 -18.24
CA GLN A 147 5.82 4.55 -19.32
C GLN A 147 5.87 3.11 -19.82
N ARG A 148 7.06 2.54 -19.98
CA ARG A 148 7.24 1.12 -20.37
C ARG A 148 6.74 0.17 -19.31
N PHE A 149 7.00 0.47 -18.04
CA PHE A 149 6.51 -0.32 -16.91
C PHE A 149 4.97 -0.38 -16.89
N GLU A 150 4.30 0.77 -17.04
CA GLU A 150 2.84 0.83 -17.12
C GLU A 150 2.27 0.10 -18.35
N GLN A 151 2.97 0.14 -19.49
CA GLN A 151 2.60 -0.66 -20.66
C GLN A 151 2.66 -2.16 -20.37
N ARG A 152 3.71 -2.64 -19.69
CA ARG A 152 3.83 -4.05 -19.31
C ARG A 152 2.77 -4.47 -18.30
N LEU A 153 2.47 -3.63 -17.31
CA LEU A 153 1.37 -3.90 -16.38
C LEU A 153 0.04 -4.09 -17.12
N ARG A 154 -0.30 -3.15 -18.01
CA ARG A 154 -1.54 -3.21 -18.81
C ARG A 154 -1.60 -4.45 -19.71
N ALA A 155 -0.51 -4.75 -20.41
CA ALA A 155 -0.44 -5.87 -21.35
C ALA A 155 -0.64 -7.24 -20.66
N ALA A 156 -0.24 -7.36 -19.39
CA ALA A 156 -0.33 -8.59 -18.61
C ALA A 156 -1.46 -8.57 -17.56
N SER A 157 -2.33 -7.55 -17.57
CA SER A 157 -3.40 -7.35 -16.56
C SER A 157 -2.88 -7.40 -15.12
N LEU A 158 -1.73 -6.78 -14.89
CA LEU A 158 -1.06 -6.68 -13.58
C LEU A 158 -1.32 -5.31 -12.95
N CYS A 159 -1.20 -5.24 -11.63
CA CYS A 159 -1.22 -3.98 -10.87
C CYS A 159 -0.20 -4.02 -9.73
N THR A 160 0.31 -2.86 -9.31
CA THR A 160 1.04 -2.74 -8.03
C THR A 160 0.07 -2.47 -6.88
N THR A 161 0.56 -2.48 -5.65
CA THR A 161 -0.24 -2.07 -4.48
C THR A 161 -0.76 -0.64 -4.66
N ALA A 162 0.09 0.30 -5.08
CA ALA A 162 -0.32 1.68 -5.30
C ALA A 162 -1.42 1.82 -6.37
N ASP A 163 -1.34 1.04 -7.45
CA ASP A 163 -2.39 0.99 -8.47
C ASP A 163 -3.72 0.48 -7.90
N CYS A 164 -3.68 -0.55 -7.05
CA CYS A 164 -4.88 -1.06 -6.37
C CYS A 164 -5.54 0.02 -5.50
N LEU A 165 -4.74 0.77 -4.72
CA LEU A 165 -5.23 1.83 -3.83
C LEU A 165 -5.79 3.01 -4.62
N LEU A 166 -5.13 3.40 -5.71
CA LEU A 166 -5.61 4.46 -6.60
C LEU A 166 -6.95 4.07 -7.25
N ALA A 167 -7.10 2.84 -7.74
CA ALA A 167 -8.37 2.40 -8.31
C ALA A 167 -9.48 2.33 -7.23
N LEU A 168 -9.13 1.88 -6.02
CA LEU A 168 -10.04 1.81 -4.89
C LEU A 168 -10.59 3.19 -4.50
N SER A 169 -9.76 4.24 -4.49
CA SER A 169 -10.22 5.58 -4.12
C SER A 169 -11.29 6.13 -5.08
N GLY A 170 -11.23 5.76 -6.37
CA GLY A 170 -12.24 6.12 -7.37
C GLY A 170 -13.61 5.48 -7.16
N VAL A 171 -13.68 4.35 -6.44
CA VAL A 171 -14.94 3.63 -6.16
C VAL A 171 -15.32 3.63 -4.67
N ALA A 172 -14.53 4.28 -3.81
CA ALA A 172 -14.76 4.31 -2.36
C ALA A 172 -16.19 4.71 -1.95
N PRO A 173 -16.87 5.69 -2.61
CA PRO A 173 -18.26 6.04 -2.27
C PRO A 173 -19.29 4.93 -2.53
N GLN A 174 -18.96 3.93 -3.34
CA GLN A 174 -19.84 2.82 -3.71
C GLN A 174 -19.69 1.62 -2.75
N LEU A 175 -18.64 1.63 -1.92
CA LEU A 175 -18.38 0.54 -0.98
C LEU A 175 -19.27 0.66 0.26
N PRO A 176 -19.65 -0.48 0.85
CA PRO A 176 -20.42 -0.47 2.10
C PRO A 176 -19.62 0.23 3.20
N GLY A 177 -20.30 1.06 4.00
CA GLY A 177 -19.69 1.73 5.14
C GLY A 177 -19.15 0.73 6.17
N VAL A 178 -17.94 1.00 6.68
CA VAL A 178 -17.31 0.19 7.73
C VAL A 178 -16.85 1.10 8.87
N SER A 179 -17.13 0.71 10.11
CA SER A 179 -16.60 1.39 11.29
C SER A 179 -15.14 0.98 11.51
N ILE A 180 -14.22 1.94 11.36
CA ILE A 180 -12.79 1.75 11.55
C ILE A 180 -12.24 2.69 12.62
N CYS A 181 -11.17 2.27 13.29
CA CYS A 181 -10.42 3.11 14.22
C CYS A 181 -8.95 3.09 13.81
N LEU A 182 -8.40 4.26 13.47
CA LEU A 182 -6.98 4.42 13.17
C LEU A 182 -6.19 4.51 14.49
N VAL A 183 -5.23 3.62 14.68
CA VAL A 183 -4.41 3.52 15.89
C VAL A 183 -2.97 3.84 15.53
N GLU A 184 -2.48 4.99 15.98
CA GLU A 184 -1.12 5.48 15.73
C GLU A 184 -0.77 5.65 14.23
N CYS A 185 -1.76 5.90 13.38
CA CYS A 185 -1.57 6.27 11.98
C CYS A 185 -1.40 7.80 11.86
N PHE A 186 -0.20 8.31 12.15
CA PHE A 186 0.07 9.76 12.13
C PHE A 186 0.30 10.30 10.72
N ASP A 187 0.90 9.49 9.84
CA ASP A 187 1.18 9.85 8.45
C ASP A 187 0.42 8.90 7.52
N VAL A 188 -0.71 9.37 7.00
CA VAL A 188 -1.51 8.65 6.01
C VAL A 188 -1.39 9.37 4.69
N SER A 189 -0.85 8.70 3.66
CA SER A 189 -0.75 9.29 2.32
C SER A 189 -2.14 9.68 1.81
N PRO A 190 -2.28 10.70 0.94
CA PRO A 190 -3.57 11.10 0.37
C PRO A 190 -4.39 9.93 -0.21
N LEU A 191 -3.75 8.94 -0.84
CA LEU A 191 -4.45 7.74 -1.34
C LEU A 191 -5.05 6.81 -0.26
N ALA A 192 -4.68 6.99 1.00
CA ALA A 192 -5.16 6.18 2.12
C ALA A 192 -6.06 6.97 3.08
N GLN A 193 -6.36 8.24 2.75
CA GLN A 193 -7.33 9.10 3.43
C GLN A 193 -8.72 8.93 2.82
#